data_AF-A0A7S1H6W4-F1
#
_entry.id   AF-A0A7S1H6W4-F1
#
_cell.length_a   1.000
_cell.length_b   1.000
_cell.length_c   1.000
_cell.angle_alpha   90.00
_cell.angle_beta   90.00
_cell.angle_gamma   90.00
#
_symmetry.space_group_name_H-M   'P 1'
#
loop_
_entity.id
_entity.type
_entity.pdbx_description
1 polymer ?
#
loop_
_entity_poly.entity_id
_entity_poly.type
_entity_poly.pdbx_seq_one_letter_code
_entity_poly.pdbx_strand_id
1 'polypeptide(L)'
;MAVEEQGIEAVWPEGPRLKQALAERDNRMRFVREVKEGKLLLHAHTRASLLDHLKAQGYADTPSSLASLLEMSASLFTSDGIAQVEAERDRANEELSRSRGAAADAARRAVRAQVEAVEGRKQRLEAEVREMEEGKAA
;
A
#
# COMPACT_ATOMS: atom_id res chain seq x y z
N MET A 1 5.44 5.89 -16.24
CA MET A 1 5.20 5.17 -14.98
C MET A 1 5.21 6.09 -13.75
N ALA A 2 6.21 6.98 -13.55
CA ALA A 2 6.27 7.82 -12.34
C ALA A 2 5.10 8.82 -12.13
N VAL A 3 4.54 9.40 -13.20
CA VAL A 3 3.45 10.40 -13.11
C VAL A 3 2.10 9.76 -12.75
N GLU A 4 1.83 8.56 -13.25
CA GLU A 4 0.61 7.82 -12.93
C GLU A 4 0.61 7.38 -11.46
N GLU A 5 1.77 6.98 -10.94
CA GLU A 5 1.90 6.55 -9.56
C GLU A 5 1.70 7.73 -8.58
N GLN A 6 2.20 8.92 -8.91
CA GLN A 6 1.97 10.14 -8.13
C GLN A 6 0.50 10.59 -8.15
N GLY A 7 -0.18 10.47 -9.30
CA GLY A 7 -1.60 10.80 -9.42
C GLY A 7 -2.50 9.86 -8.63
N ILE A 8 -2.14 8.57 -8.56
CA ILE A 8 -2.85 7.57 -7.75
C ILE A 8 -2.65 7.86 -6.27
N GLU A 9 -1.41 8.08 -5.82
CA GLU A 9 -1.14 8.32 -4.39
C GLU A 9 -1.83 9.58 -3.86
N ALA A 10 -1.97 10.62 -4.69
CA ALA A 10 -2.71 11.84 -4.32
C ALA A 10 -4.21 11.61 -4.08
N VAL A 11 -4.80 10.56 -4.68
CA VAL A 11 -6.23 10.22 -4.54
C VAL A 11 -6.45 8.92 -3.76
N TRP A 12 -5.40 8.36 -3.16
CA TRP A 12 -5.42 7.09 -2.45
C TRP A 12 -4.98 7.24 -0.98
N PRO A 13 -5.78 7.92 -0.14
CA PRO A 13 -5.40 8.22 1.24
C PRO A 13 -5.20 6.97 2.11
N GLU A 14 -5.90 5.88 1.81
CA GLU A 14 -5.77 4.61 2.53
C GLU A 14 -4.55 3.78 2.10
N GLY A 15 -3.88 4.16 1.00
CA GLY A 15 -2.77 3.40 0.41
C GLY A 15 -1.63 3.08 1.38
N PRO A 16 -1.04 4.07 2.07
CA PRO A 16 0.02 3.82 3.06
C PRO A 16 -0.42 2.84 4.16
N ARG A 17 -1.64 2.98 4.67
CA ARG A 17 -2.19 2.09 5.71
C ARG A 17 -2.34 0.65 5.22
N LEU A 18 -2.84 0.45 3.99
CA LEU A 18 -3.00 -0.88 3.41
C LEU A 18 -1.65 -1.53 3.07
N LYS A 19 -0.69 -0.75 2.55
CA LYS A 19 0.70 -1.22 2.32
C LYS A 19 1.35 -1.68 3.64
N GLN A 20 1.22 -0.89 4.70
CA GLN A 20 1.73 -1.26 6.03
C GLN A 20 1.06 -2.53 6.55
N ALA A 21 -0.27 -2.63 6.44
CA ALA A 21 -1.01 -3.80 6.90
C ALA A 21 -0.68 -5.08 6.10
N LEU A 22 -0.31 -4.96 4.82
CA LEU A 22 0.21 -6.09 4.05
C LEU A 22 1.61 -6.48 4.52
N ALA A 23 2.50 -5.51 4.71
CA ALA A 23 3.85 -5.76 5.22
C ALA A 23 3.84 -6.49 6.57
N GLU A 24 2.97 -6.10 7.51
CA GLU A 24 2.79 -6.79 8.78
C GLU A 24 2.38 -8.27 8.60
N ARG A 25 1.53 -8.57 7.62
CA ARG A 25 1.11 -9.95 7.32
C ARG A 25 2.21 -10.75 6.63
N ASP A 26 3.00 -10.12 5.75
CA ASP A 26 4.18 -10.75 5.15
C ASP A 26 5.21 -11.11 6.22
N ASN A 27 5.43 -10.24 7.19
CA ASN A 27 6.31 -10.48 8.33
C ASN A 27 5.80 -11.63 9.20
N ARG A 28 4.50 -11.70 9.49
CA ARG A 28 3.88 -12.85 10.17
C ARG A 28 4.10 -14.14 9.37
N MET A 29 3.87 -14.12 8.07
CA MET A 29 4.04 -15.29 7.21
C MET A 29 5.49 -15.79 7.20
N ARG A 30 6.44 -14.87 7.01
CA ARG A 30 7.87 -15.16 7.06
C ARG A 30 8.26 -15.75 8.41
N PHE A 31 7.81 -15.15 9.51
CA PHE A 31 8.11 -15.60 10.87
C PHE A 31 7.64 -17.03 11.10
N VAL A 32 6.37 -17.32 10.79
CA VAL A 32 5.82 -18.67 11.00
C VAL A 32 6.54 -19.71 10.15
N ARG A 33 6.88 -19.40 8.89
CA ARG A 33 7.66 -20.31 8.02
C ARG A 33 9.06 -20.56 8.59
N GLU A 34 9.79 -19.52 9.00
CA GLU A 34 11.15 -19.67 9.54
C GLU A 34 11.16 -20.47 10.85
N VAL A 35 10.16 -20.30 11.72
CA VAL A 35 10.01 -21.13 12.93
C VAL A 35 9.69 -22.57 12.57
N LYS A 36 8.76 -22.81 11.63
CA LYS A 36 8.39 -24.15 11.19
C LYS A 36 9.56 -24.92 10.55
N GLU A 37 10.36 -24.22 9.76
CA GLU A 37 11.55 -24.76 9.09
C GLU A 37 12.76 -24.93 10.02
N GLY A 38 12.64 -24.51 11.29
CA GLY A 38 13.72 -24.59 12.28
C GLY A 38 14.85 -23.57 12.05
N LYS A 39 14.65 -22.60 11.14
CA LYS A 39 15.60 -21.49 10.89
C LYS A 39 15.61 -20.50 12.06
N LEU A 40 14.48 -20.36 12.75
CA LEU A 40 14.35 -19.54 13.95
C LEU A 40 13.97 -20.42 15.15
N LEU A 41 14.88 -20.52 16.13
CA LEU A 41 14.70 -21.34 17.33
C LEU A 41 14.25 -20.48 18.52
N LEU A 42 12.93 -20.43 18.77
CA LEU A 42 12.35 -19.55 19.80
C LEU A 42 12.79 -19.88 21.25
N HIS A 43 13.17 -21.12 21.53
CA HIS A 43 13.52 -21.60 22.88
C HIS A 43 15.01 -21.44 23.23
N ALA A 44 15.86 -21.15 22.25
CA ALA A 44 17.32 -21.04 22.46
C ALA A 44 17.76 -19.62 22.86
N HIS A 45 16.82 -18.67 22.92
CA HIS A 45 17.11 -17.25 23.02
C HIS A 45 16.27 -16.56 24.08
N THR A 46 16.84 -15.53 24.73
CA THR A 46 16.06 -14.62 25.57
C THR A 46 15.13 -13.77 24.71
N ARG A 47 14.04 -13.26 25.30
CA ARG A 47 13.11 -12.36 24.59
C ARG A 47 13.83 -11.14 23.99
N ALA A 48 14.77 -10.54 24.71
CA ALA A 48 15.56 -9.40 24.21
C ALA A 48 16.39 -9.78 22.98
N SER A 49 17.12 -10.91 23.03
CA SER A 49 17.91 -11.38 21.88
C SER A 49 17.05 -11.75 20.67
N LEU A 50 15.82 -12.26 20.87
CA LEU A 50 14.89 -12.52 19.77
C LEU A 50 14.44 -11.23 19.11
N LEU A 51 14.11 -10.19 19.89
CA LEU A 51 13.71 -8.89 19.34
C LEU A 51 14.85 -8.26 18.52
N ASP A 52 16.08 -8.30 19.04
CA ASP A 52 17.25 -7.78 18.32
C ASP A 52 17.52 -8.58 17.03
N HIS A 53 17.36 -9.90 17.08
CA HIS A 53 17.49 -10.76 15.90
C HIS A 53 16.43 -10.44 14.84
N LEU A 54 15.15 -10.34 15.23
CA LEU A 54 14.07 -10.00 14.32
C LEU A 54 14.26 -8.60 13.70
N LYS A 55 14.74 -7.64 14.48
CA LYS A 55 15.09 -6.30 13.99
C LYS A 55 16.23 -6.37 12.98
N ALA A 56 17.29 -7.13 13.26
CA ALA A 56 18.43 -7.31 12.35
C ALA A 56 18.02 -8.01 11.04
N GLN A 57 17.01 -8.89 11.09
CA GLN A 57 16.44 -9.57 9.93
C GLN A 57 15.42 -8.73 9.15
N GLY A 58 15.13 -7.50 9.59
CA GLY A 58 14.25 -6.57 8.90
C GLY A 58 12.75 -6.88 9.03
N TYR A 59 12.33 -7.55 10.10
CA TYR A 59 10.91 -7.90 10.30
C TYR A 59 10.02 -6.68 10.59
N ALA A 60 10.49 -5.70 11.35
CA ALA A 60 9.73 -4.48 11.59
C ALA A 60 10.61 -3.41 12.23
N ASP A 61 10.22 -2.15 12.05
CA ASP A 61 10.91 -1.01 12.63
C ASP A 61 10.39 -0.65 14.04
N THR A 62 9.21 -1.14 14.42
CA THR A 62 8.57 -0.82 15.70
C THR A 62 8.69 -1.97 16.71
N PRO A 63 9.04 -1.69 17.99
CA PRO A 63 9.11 -2.71 19.03
C PRO A 63 7.80 -3.47 19.24
N SER A 64 6.65 -2.79 19.08
CA SER A 64 5.32 -3.40 19.22
C SER A 64 5.05 -4.46 18.16
N SER A 65 5.45 -4.21 16.90
CA SER A 65 5.26 -5.18 15.81
C SER A 65 6.22 -6.36 15.93
N LEU A 66 7.43 -6.15 16.47
CA LEU A 66 8.34 -7.26 16.77
C LEU A 66 7.82 -8.11 17.93
N ALA A 67 7.27 -7.47 18.98
CA ALA A 67 6.70 -8.17 20.12
C ALA A 67 5.49 -9.03 19.73
N SER A 68 4.61 -8.53 18.84
CA SER A 68 3.43 -9.27 18.40
C SER A 68 3.76 -10.56 17.65
N LEU A 69 4.90 -10.62 16.94
CA LEU A 69 5.40 -11.85 16.32
C LEU A 69 5.76 -12.92 17.38
N LEU A 70 6.41 -12.51 18.46
CA LEU A 70 6.80 -13.42 19.55
C LEU A 70 5.61 -13.89 20.41
N GLU A 71 4.49 -13.18 20.34
CA GLU A 71 3.25 -13.51 21.06
C GLU A 71 2.28 -14.37 20.23
N MET A 72 2.69 -14.78 19.02
CA MET A 72 1.88 -15.66 18.17
C MET A 72 1.66 -17.03 18.82
N SER A 73 0.42 -17.53 18.70
CA SER A 73 0.04 -18.84 19.21
C SER A 73 0.85 -19.97 18.56
N ALA A 74 1.25 -20.95 19.36
CA ALA A 74 1.95 -22.14 18.87
C ALA A 74 1.16 -22.93 17.80
N SER A 75 -0.17 -22.82 17.82
CA SER A 75 -1.05 -23.43 16.80
C SER A 75 -0.79 -22.91 15.39
N LEU A 76 -0.22 -21.71 15.26
CA LEU A 76 0.11 -21.12 13.96
C LEU A 76 1.33 -21.76 13.30
N PHE A 77 2.22 -22.42 14.06
CA PHE A 77 3.40 -23.15 13.53
C PHE A 77 3.06 -24.57 13.04
N THR A 78 1.80 -24.81 12.69
CA THR A 78 1.34 -26.05 12.04
C THR A 78 1.08 -25.78 10.56
N SER A 79 0.93 -26.83 9.75
CA SER A 79 0.59 -26.65 8.33
C SER A 79 -0.73 -25.88 8.14
N ASP A 80 -1.73 -26.18 8.98
CA ASP A 80 -3.04 -25.51 8.94
C ASP A 80 -2.94 -24.06 9.41
N GLY A 81 -2.16 -23.81 10.46
CA GLY A 81 -1.88 -22.45 10.95
C GLY A 81 -1.16 -21.59 9.91
N ILE A 82 -0.20 -22.17 9.18
CA ILE A 82 0.48 -21.51 8.06
C ILE A 82 -0.51 -21.18 6.95
N ALA A 83 -1.38 -22.14 6.58
CA ALA A 83 -2.41 -21.91 5.57
C ALA A 83 -3.38 -20.79 5.98
N GLN A 84 -3.71 -20.68 7.28
CA GLN A 84 -4.51 -19.58 7.80
C GLN A 84 -3.80 -18.23 7.64
N VAL A 85 -2.53 -18.13 8.03
CA VAL A 85 -1.75 -16.89 7.91
C VAL A 85 -1.56 -16.50 6.43
N GLU A 86 -1.38 -17.47 5.55
CA GLU A 86 -1.32 -17.28 4.10
C GLU A 86 -2.64 -16.73 3.55
N ALA A 87 -3.78 -17.31 3.95
CA ALA A 87 -5.09 -16.79 3.56
C ALA A 87 -5.34 -15.36 4.06
N GLU A 88 -4.88 -15.02 5.27
CA GLU A 88 -4.95 -13.64 5.79
C GLU A 88 -4.10 -12.66 4.98
N ARG A 89 -2.89 -13.06 4.57
CA ARG A 89 -2.02 -12.29 3.68
C ARG A 89 -2.67 -12.08 2.32
N ASP A 90 -3.17 -13.16 1.71
CA ASP A 90 -3.73 -13.11 0.37
C ASP A 90 -4.98 -12.21 0.31
N ARG A 91 -5.86 -12.29 1.31
CA ARG A 91 -7.00 -11.37 1.44
C ARG A 91 -6.57 -9.90 1.54
N ALA A 92 -5.49 -9.61 2.28
CA ALA A 92 -4.98 -8.26 2.40
C ALA A 92 -4.36 -7.76 1.10
N ASN A 93 -3.68 -8.63 0.36
CA ASN A 93 -3.14 -8.31 -0.95
C ASN A 93 -4.27 -8.06 -1.98
N GLU A 94 -5.34 -8.85 -1.93
CA GLU A 94 -6.55 -8.61 -2.73
C GLU A 94 -7.23 -7.28 -2.37
N GLU A 95 -7.33 -6.94 -1.09
CA GLU A 95 -7.85 -5.65 -0.64
C GLU A 95 -6.99 -4.49 -1.15
N LEU A 96 -5.66 -4.59 -1.01
CA LEU A 96 -4.71 -3.60 -1.53
C LEU A 96 -4.85 -3.42 -3.04
N SER A 97 -4.92 -4.52 -3.78
CA SER A 97 -5.07 -4.53 -5.24
C SER A 97 -6.39 -3.87 -5.68
N ARG A 98 -7.51 -4.24 -5.05
CA ARG A 98 -8.83 -3.65 -5.33
C ARG A 98 -8.87 -2.16 -5.03
N SER A 99 -8.37 -1.74 -3.87
CA SER A 99 -8.34 -0.34 -3.45
C SER A 99 -7.44 0.50 -4.37
N ARG A 100 -6.25 -0.01 -4.72
CA ARG A 100 -5.37 0.64 -5.71
C ARG A 100 -6.04 0.78 -7.08
N GLY A 101 -6.77 -0.24 -7.53
CA GLY A 101 -7.54 -0.19 -8.78
C GLY A 101 -8.60 0.91 -8.78
N ALA A 102 -9.40 1.00 -7.70
CA ALA A 102 -10.40 2.05 -7.54
C ALA A 102 -9.77 3.45 -7.53
N ALA A 103 -8.63 3.62 -6.86
CA ALA A 103 -7.89 4.87 -6.86
C ALA A 103 -7.32 5.22 -8.24
N ALA A 104 -6.82 4.24 -8.99
CA ALA A 104 -6.36 4.45 -10.36
C ALA A 104 -7.49 4.92 -11.29
N ASP A 105 -8.68 4.35 -11.16
CA ASP A 105 -9.83 4.78 -11.94
C ASP A 105 -10.30 6.19 -11.52
N ALA A 106 -10.25 6.52 -10.23
CA ALA A 106 -10.54 7.86 -9.74
C ALA A 106 -9.54 8.90 -10.25
N ALA A 107 -8.23 8.60 -10.22
CA ALA A 107 -7.19 9.46 -10.76
C ALA A 107 -7.38 9.71 -12.25
N ARG A 108 -7.68 8.67 -13.03
CA ARG A 108 -7.97 8.80 -14.48
C ARG A 108 -9.16 9.71 -14.74
N ARG A 109 -10.25 9.57 -13.97
CA ARG A 109 -11.43 10.46 -14.08
C ARG A 109 -11.10 11.90 -13.72
N ALA A 110 -10.30 12.13 -12.67
CA ALA A 110 -9.89 13.47 -12.26
C ALA A 110 -9.03 14.17 -13.32
N VAL A 111 -8.06 13.46 -13.91
CA VAL A 111 -7.23 13.96 -15.01
C VAL A 111 -8.10 14.31 -16.21
N ARG A 112 -9.04 13.44 -16.60
CA ARG A 112 -9.96 13.71 -17.71
C ARG A 112 -10.80 14.97 -17.47
N ALA A 113 -11.39 15.11 -16.29
CA ALA A 113 -12.19 16.29 -15.94
C ALA A 113 -11.35 17.58 -15.95
N GLN A 114 -10.08 17.50 -15.54
CA GLN A 114 -9.17 18.64 -15.59
C GLN A 114 -8.84 19.04 -17.03
N VAL A 115 -8.59 18.08 -17.92
CA VAL A 115 -8.36 18.32 -19.35
C VAL A 115 -9.59 19.00 -19.97
N GLU A 116 -10.78 18.46 -19.74
CA GLU A 116 -12.04 19.02 -20.25
C GLU A 116 -12.29 20.45 -19.72
N ALA A 117 -11.99 20.72 -18.44
CA ALA A 117 -12.12 22.06 -17.85
C ALA A 117 -11.13 23.07 -18.44
N VAL A 118 -9.89 22.65 -18.70
CA VAL A 118 -8.85 23.49 -19.33
C VAL A 118 -9.20 23.77 -20.79
N GLU A 119 -9.67 22.78 -21.54
CA GLU A 119 -10.14 22.95 -22.92
C GLU A 119 -11.35 23.89 -22.99
N GLY A 120 -12.34 23.73 -22.11
CA GLY A 120 -13.50 24.62 -22.06
C GLY A 120 -13.14 26.06 -21.61
N ARG A 121 -12.08 26.24 -20.81
CA ARG A 121 -11.54 27.58 -20.51
C ARG A 121 -10.80 28.16 -21.73
N LYS A 122 -10.04 27.35 -22.45
CA LYS A 122 -9.33 27.77 -23.68
C LYS A 122 -10.30 28.25 -24.76
N GLN A 123 -11.37 27.50 -25.02
CA GLN A 123 -12.39 27.88 -26.01
C GLN A 123 -13.07 29.21 -25.68
N ARG A 124 -13.36 29.46 -24.39
CA ARG A 124 -13.91 30.74 -23.93
C ARG A 124 -12.93 31.90 -24.15
N LEU A 125 -11.66 31.71 -23.78
CA LEU A 125 -10.62 32.71 -24.00
C LEU A 125 -10.40 32.99 -25.50
N GLU A 126 -10.42 31.97 -26.36
CA GLU A 126 -10.30 32.13 -27.81
C GLU A 126 -11.49 32.91 -28.40
N ALA A 127 -12.70 32.68 -27.89
CA ALA A 127 -13.89 33.44 -28.30
C ALA A 127 -13.80 34.91 -27.85
N GLU A 128 -13.42 35.18 -26.60
CA GLU A 128 -13.22 36.54 -26.08
C GLU A 128 -12.15 37.31 -26.87
N VAL A 129 -11.05 36.63 -27.24
CA VAL A 129 -9.99 37.23 -28.06
C VAL A 129 -10.51 37.59 -29.45
N ARG A 130 -11.28 36.70 -30.10
CA ARG A 130 -11.86 36.97 -31.42
C ARG A 130 -12.83 38.15 -31.39
N GLU A 131 -13.72 38.21 -30.39
CA GLU A 131 -14.65 39.34 -30.22
C GLU A 131 -13.89 40.68 -30.03
N MET A 132 -12.78 40.68 -29.29
CA MET A 132 -11.94 41.87 -29.12
C MET A 132 -11.20 42.28 -30.40
N GLU A 133 -10.78 41.32 -31.23
CA GLU A 133 -10.14 41.60 -32.53
C GLU A 133 -11.14 42.18 -33.53
N GLU A 134 -12.33 41.59 -33.63
CA GLU A 134 -13.41 42.06 -34.49
C GLU A 134 -13.91 43.46 -34.07
N GLY A 135 -14.06 43.71 -32.76
CA GLY A 135 -14.45 45.02 -32.23
C GLY A 135 -13.40 46.13 -32.39
N LYS A 136 -12.13 45.79 -32.65
CA LYS A 136 -11.07 46.77 -32.97
C LYS A 136 -10.95 47.05 -34.47
N ALA A 137 -11.47 46.16 -35.31
CA ALA A 137 -11.43 46.30 -36.77
C ALA A 137 -12.63 47.08 -37.34
N ALA A 138 -13.66 47.33 -36.51
CA ALA A 138 -14.81 48.20 -36.78
C ALA A 138 -14.57 49.63 -36.31
#